data_AF-A0A431TWF2-F1
#
_entry.id   AF-A0A431TWF2-F1
#
_cell.length_a   1.000
_cell.length_b   1.000
_cell.length_c   1.000
_cell.angle_alpha   90.00
_cell.angle_beta   90.00
_cell.angle_gamma   90.00
#
_symmetry.space_group_name_H-M   'P 1'
#
loop_
_entity.id
_entity.type
_entity.pdbx_description
1 polymer ?
#
loop_
_entity_poly.entity_id
_entity_poly.type
_entity_poly.pdbx_seq_one_letter_code
_entity_poly.pdbx_strand_id
1 'polypeptide(L)'
;MKYHELYDSIVQKLNLTTIHPLHKALLEECCENAVANEQGVTDPEQLRYAVYLAFSAALPALKGVLRGSIEAAQADQATLQYRGQKFVIPADSDFLKDSL
;
A
#
# COMPACT_ATOMS: atom_id res chain seq x y z
N MET A 1 20.69 -4.19 -1.71
CA MET A 1 19.71 -4.00 -0.62
C MET A 1 18.68 -5.11 -0.71
N LYS A 2 18.39 -5.78 0.40
CA LYS A 2 17.34 -6.81 0.45
C LYS A 2 15.97 -6.15 0.64
N TYR A 3 14.92 -6.85 0.25
CA TYR A 3 13.53 -6.41 0.38
C TYR A 3 13.17 -5.89 1.80
N HIS A 4 13.50 -6.65 2.85
CA HIS A 4 13.20 -6.26 4.24
C HIS A 4 13.90 -4.95 4.65
N GLU A 5 15.14 -4.75 4.19
CA GLU A 5 15.91 -3.52 4.48
C GLU A 5 15.28 -2.29 3.80
N LEU A 6 14.76 -2.46 2.58
CA LEU A 6 14.04 -1.41 1.86
C LEU A 6 12.72 -1.07 2.56
N TYR A 7 11.96 -2.09 2.94
CA TYR A 7 10.69 -1.94 3.65
C TYR A 7 10.88 -1.14 4.96
N ASP A 8 11.82 -1.58 5.81
CA ASP A 8 12.08 -0.93 7.11
C ASP A 8 12.47 0.55 6.93
N SER A 9 13.30 0.84 5.92
CA SER A 9 13.72 2.22 5.63
C SER A 9 12.56 3.14 5.22
N ILE A 10 11.53 2.59 4.58
CA ILE A 10 10.36 3.36 4.14
C ILE A 10 9.36 3.55 5.26
N VAL A 11 9.12 2.51 6.06
CA VAL A 11 8.27 2.61 7.26
C VAL A 11 8.81 3.68 8.21
N GLN A 12 10.12 3.70 8.44
CA GLN A 12 10.78 4.75 9.23
C GLN A 12 10.57 6.14 8.61
N LYS A 13 10.73 6.27 7.30
CA LYS A 13 10.59 7.56 6.59
C LYS A 13 9.15 8.09 6.59
N LEU A 14 8.16 7.20 6.51
CA LEU A 14 6.74 7.57 6.53
C LEU A 14 6.22 7.88 7.93
N ASN A 15 7.00 7.61 8.99
CA ASN A 15 6.65 7.85 10.40
C ASN A 15 5.26 7.33 10.78
N LEU A 16 4.87 6.18 10.22
CA LEU A 16 3.54 5.63 10.39
C LEU A 16 3.45 4.95 11.76
N THR A 17 2.81 5.62 12.72
CA THR A 17 2.56 5.05 14.07
C THR A 17 1.53 3.93 14.04
N THR A 18 0.64 3.91 13.04
CA THR A 18 -0.35 2.85 12.84
C THR A 18 -0.50 2.53 11.36
N ILE A 19 0.15 1.47 10.89
CA ILE A 19 0.01 0.97 9.52
C ILE A 19 -1.17 0.00 9.49
N HIS A 20 -2.24 0.34 8.77
CA HIS A 20 -3.30 -0.62 8.47
C HIS A 20 -2.71 -1.86 7.78
N PRO A 21 -3.11 -3.11 8.12
CA PRO A 21 -2.53 -4.32 7.53
C PRO A 21 -2.50 -4.34 5.99
N LEU A 22 -3.47 -3.72 5.34
CA LEU A 22 -3.48 -3.55 3.88
C LEU A 22 -2.39 -2.59 3.37
N HIS A 23 -2.10 -1.49 4.08
CA HIS A 23 -0.97 -0.61 3.73
C HIS A 23 0.34 -1.39 3.77
N LYS A 24 0.53 -2.25 4.78
CA LYS A 24 1.68 -3.14 4.85
C LYS A 24 1.75 -4.01 3.59
N ALA A 25 0.71 -4.79 3.30
CA ALA A 25 0.72 -5.70 2.16
C ALA A 25 1.05 -5.01 0.80
N LEU A 26 0.55 -3.78 0.61
CA LEU A 26 0.84 -2.95 -0.56
C LEU A 26 2.29 -2.45 -0.59
N LEU A 27 2.81 -1.94 0.53
CA LEU A 27 4.21 -1.50 0.66
C LEU A 27 5.17 -2.66 0.42
N GLU A 28 4.82 -3.84 0.94
CA GLU A 28 5.58 -5.07 0.73
C GLU A 28 5.66 -5.41 -0.78
N GLU A 29 4.54 -5.36 -1.51
CA GLU A 29 4.53 -5.61 -2.97
C GLU A 29 5.37 -4.56 -3.72
N CYS A 30 5.26 -3.29 -3.33
CA CYS A 30 6.03 -2.22 -3.95
C CYS A 30 7.54 -2.42 -3.72
N CYS A 31 7.96 -2.83 -2.52
CA CYS A 31 9.36 -3.13 -2.22
C CYS A 31 9.87 -4.36 -2.98
N GLU A 32 9.07 -5.42 -3.09
CA GLU A 32 9.41 -6.62 -3.89
C GLU A 32 9.64 -6.26 -5.34
N ASN A 33 8.73 -5.50 -5.94
CA ASN A 33 8.84 -5.04 -7.32
C ASN A 33 10.05 -4.12 -7.54
N ALA A 34 10.34 -3.23 -6.58
CA ALA A 34 11.51 -2.37 -6.65
C ALA A 34 12.82 -3.18 -6.57
N VAL A 35 12.92 -4.21 -5.73
CA VAL A 35 14.11 -5.06 -5.65
C VAL A 35 14.27 -5.97 -6.86
N ALA A 36 13.16 -6.46 -7.43
CA ALA A 36 13.13 -7.31 -8.60
C ALA A 36 13.19 -6.54 -9.94
N ASN A 37 13.45 -5.22 -9.91
CA ASN A 37 13.38 -4.37 -11.09
C ASN A 37 14.31 -4.86 -12.23
N GLU A 38 13.76 -4.93 -13.44
CA GLU A 38 14.49 -5.40 -14.64
C GLU A 38 15.56 -4.40 -15.11
N GLN A 39 15.42 -3.13 -14.71
CA GLN A 39 16.34 -2.04 -15.07
C GLN A 39 17.69 -2.11 -14.33
N GLY A 40 17.84 -3.01 -13.35
CA GLY A 40 19.07 -3.18 -12.58
C GLY A 40 19.41 -1.99 -11.67
N VAL A 41 18.42 -1.20 -11.27
CA VAL A 41 18.58 -0.11 -10.31
C VAL A 41 18.97 -0.69 -8.96
N THR A 42 20.13 -0.27 -8.46
CA THR A 42 20.69 -0.74 -7.18
C THR A 42 20.86 0.37 -6.16
N ASP A 43 20.75 1.64 -6.58
CA ASP A 43 20.88 2.79 -5.71
C ASP A 43 19.74 2.84 -4.67
N PRO A 44 20.07 2.84 -3.35
CA PRO A 44 19.04 2.77 -2.31
C PRO A 44 18.08 3.97 -2.28
N GLU A 45 18.54 5.18 -2.62
CA GLU A 45 17.69 6.38 -2.67
C GLU A 45 16.67 6.26 -3.80
N GLN A 46 17.10 5.85 -4.99
CA GLN A 46 16.21 5.62 -6.13
C GLN A 46 15.20 4.52 -5.85
N LEU A 47 15.62 3.41 -5.24
CA LEU A 47 14.71 2.34 -4.87
C LEU A 47 13.68 2.79 -3.83
N ARG A 48 14.10 3.54 -2.80
CA ARG A 48 13.16 4.15 -1.83
C ARG A 48 12.16 5.08 -2.51
N TYR A 49 12.64 5.92 -3.42
CA TYR A 49 11.79 6.86 -4.13
C TYR A 49 10.79 6.15 -5.04
N ALA A 50 11.22 5.10 -5.75
CA ALA A 50 10.34 4.31 -6.60
C ALA A 50 9.21 3.63 -5.81
N VAL A 51 9.53 3.02 -4.66
CA VAL A 51 8.50 2.43 -3.79
C VAL A 51 7.54 3.48 -3.27
N TYR A 52 8.04 4.63 -2.81
CA TYR A 52 7.20 5.72 -2.33
C TYR A 52 6.22 6.17 -3.42
N LEU A 53 6.71 6.41 -4.64
CA LEU A 53 5.89 6.79 -5.78
C LEU A 53 4.82 5.75 -6.12
N ALA A 54 5.21 4.48 -6.19
CA ALA A 54 4.29 3.39 -6.49
C ALA A 54 3.17 3.29 -5.43
N PHE A 55 3.54 3.33 -4.15
CA PHE A 55 2.59 3.26 -3.04
C PHE A 55 1.67 4.49 -3.02
N SER A 56 2.21 5.70 -3.14
CA SER A 56 1.44 6.95 -3.16
C SER A 56 0.51 7.06 -4.37
N ALA A 57 0.84 6.45 -5.50
CA ALA A 57 -0.03 6.41 -6.67
C ALA A 57 -1.14 5.32 -6.56
N ALA A 58 -0.78 4.13 -6.07
CA ALA A 58 -1.70 3.00 -6.01
C ALA A 58 -2.74 3.14 -4.90
N LEU A 59 -2.35 3.66 -3.73
CA LEU A 59 -3.23 3.70 -2.56
C LEU A 59 -4.50 4.54 -2.78
N PRO A 60 -4.44 5.79 -3.30
CA PRO A 60 -5.65 6.57 -3.55
C PRO A 60 -6.57 5.92 -4.57
N ALA A 61 -6.02 5.31 -5.62
CA ALA A 61 -6.80 4.59 -6.61
C ALA A 61 -7.55 3.40 -5.99
N LEU A 62 -6.88 2.59 -5.15
CA LEU A 62 -7.51 1.50 -4.42
C LEU A 62 -8.60 2.00 -3.47
N LYS A 63 -8.34 3.08 -2.70
CA LYS A 63 -9.35 3.69 -1.82
C LYS A 63 -10.57 4.14 -2.62
N GLY A 64 -10.37 4.77 -3.78
CA GLY A 64 -11.45 5.19 -4.68
C GLY A 64 -12.30 4.01 -5.19
N VAL A 65 -11.65 2.92 -5.63
CA VAL A 65 -12.34 1.70 -6.07
C VAL A 65 -13.16 1.10 -4.94
N LEU A 66 -12.62 1.04 -3.72
CA LEU A 66 -13.32 0.49 -2.57
C LEU A 66 -14.53 1.36 -2.18
N ARG A 67 -14.37 2.69 -2.10
CA ARG A 67 -15.49 3.62 -1.85
C ARG A 67 -16.58 3.44 -2.90
N GLY A 68 -16.21 3.48 -4.19
CA GLY A 68 -17.18 3.32 -5.29
C GLY A 68 -17.89 1.97 -5.26
N SER A 69 -17.19 0.90 -4.88
CA SER A 69 -17.78 -0.45 -4.77
C SER A 69 -18.80 -0.53 -3.63
N ILE A 70 -18.50 0.09 -2.48
CA ILE A 70 -19.41 0.16 -1.32
C ILE A 70 -20.66 0.96 -1.68
N GLU A 71 -20.47 2.16 -2.26
CA GLU A 71 -21.54 3.07 -2.65
C GLU A 71 -22.46 2.44 -3.72
N ALA A 72 -21.89 1.86 -4.78
CA ALA A 72 -22.65 1.26 -5.88
C ALA A 72 -23.47 0.04 -5.44
N ALA A 73 -22.97 -0.72 -4.46
CA ALA A 73 -23.68 -1.87 -3.91
C ALA A 73 -24.64 -1.52 -2.76
N GLN A 74 -24.68 -0.26 -2.31
CA GLN A 74 -25.37 0.16 -1.09
C GLN A 74 -25.00 -0.73 0.13
N ALA A 75 -23.72 -1.08 0.24
CA ALA A 75 -23.21 -1.96 1.28
C ALA A 75 -22.60 -1.18 2.45
N ASP A 76 -22.46 -1.82 3.61
CA ASP A 76 -21.81 -1.21 4.79
C ASP A 76 -20.28 -1.40 4.79
N GLN A 77 -19.76 -2.28 3.93
CA GLN A 77 -18.35 -2.65 3.88
C GLN A 77 -17.95 -3.26 2.54
N ALA A 78 -16.65 -3.20 2.22
CA ALA A 78 -16.03 -3.97 1.16
C ALA A 78 -15.21 -5.13 1.72
N THR A 79 -15.13 -6.24 0.98
CA THR A 79 -14.17 -7.31 1.26
C THR A 79 -13.14 -7.35 0.13
N LEU A 80 -11.87 -7.21 0.48
CA LEU A 80 -10.75 -7.35 -0.44
C LEU A 80 -9.99 -8.64 -0.13
N GLN A 81 -9.84 -9.50 -1.13
CA GLN A 81 -8.90 -10.61 -1.10
C GLN A 81 -7.62 -10.17 -1.79
N TYR A 82 -6.52 -10.06 -1.04
CA TYR A 82 -5.27 -9.53 -1.57
C TYR A 82 -4.07 -10.23 -0.91
N ARG A 83 -3.15 -10.74 -1.72
CA ARG A 83 -1.95 -11.49 -1.29
C ARG A 83 -2.26 -12.61 -0.29
N GLY A 84 -3.32 -13.37 -0.53
CA GLY A 84 -3.76 -14.48 0.33
C GLY A 84 -4.39 -14.04 1.67
N GLN A 85 -4.59 -12.74 1.88
CA GLN A 85 -5.22 -12.18 3.07
C GLN A 85 -6.61 -11.62 2.72
N LYS A 86 -7.53 -11.73 3.69
CA LYS A 86 -8.87 -11.14 3.60
C LYS A 86 -8.92 -9.88 4.43
N PHE A 87 -9.26 -8.75 3.81
CA PHE A 87 -9.47 -7.47 4.45
C PHE A 87 -10.96 -7.12 4.39
N VAL A 88 -11.57 -6.88 5.54
CA VAL A 88 -12.93 -6.35 5.64
C VAL A 88 -12.80 -4.87 5.97
N ILE A 89 -13.32 -4.01 5.10
CA ILE A 89 -13.13 -2.56 5.15
C ILE A 89 -14.52 -1.91 5.27
N PRO A 90 -14.92 -1.51 6.49
CA PRO A 90 -16.15 -0.75 6.71
C PRO A 90 -16.17 0.57 5.93
N ALA A 91 -17.36 1.03 5.57
CA ALA A 91 -17.58 2.30 4.87
C ALA A 91 -17.04 3.51 5.67
N ASP A 92 -17.06 3.44 7.00
CA ASP A 92 -16.58 4.47 7.93
C ASP A 92 -15.11 4.30 8.36
N SER A 93 -14.39 3.32 7.79
CA SER A 93 -13.01 3.01 8.14
C SER A 93 -12.07 4.20 7.91
N ASP A 94 -11.16 4.43 8.87
CA ASP A 94 -10.05 5.38 8.72
C ASP A 94 -9.18 5.10 7.51
N PHE A 95 -9.09 3.83 7.07
CA PHE A 95 -8.37 3.46 5.86
C PHE A 95 -8.92 4.18 4.61
N LEU A 96 -10.24 4.38 4.53
CA LEU A 96 -10.86 5.01 3.37
C LEU A 96 -10.71 6.53 3.36
N LYS A 97 -10.23 7.17 4.43
CA LYS A 97 -10.03 8.63 4.49
C LYS A 97 -8.80 9.05 3.68
N ASP A 98 -8.76 10.31 3.22
CA ASP A 98 -7.69 10.84 2.36
C ASP A 98 -6.34 11.10 3.08
N SER A 99 -6.21 10.70 4.35
CA SER A 99 -4.96 10.78 5.12
C SER A 99 -4.14 9.48 5.04
N LEU A 100 -2.84 9.63 4.76
CA LEU A 100 -1.77 8.77 5.29
C LEU A 100 -1.12 9.51 6.46
#